data_AF-A0A960I937-F1
#
_entry.id   AF-A0A960I937-F1
#
_cell.length_a   1.000
_cell.length_b   1.000
_cell.length_c   1.000
_cell.angle_alpha   90.00
_cell.angle_beta   90.00
_cell.angle_gamma   90.00
#
_symmetry.space_group_name_H-M   'P 1'
#
loop_
_entity.id
_entity.type
_entity.pdbx_description
1 polymer ?
#
loop_
_entity_poly.entity_id
_entity_poly.type
_entity_poly.pdbx_seq_one_letter_code
_entity_poly.pdbx_strand_id
1 'polypeptide(L)'
;PQGVVGPNGSTDVVIAGTGSVPTGALASLQNVTSTGALAAGFVTVHPTGTARPLVASTTVPQPSVARGGSVIAPTGVGGAVTYYSNAGTHLVVDVVGYYAG
;
A
#
# COMPACT_ATOMS: atom_id res chain seq x y z
N PRO A 1 -6.11 1.73 -6.58
CA PRO A 1 -5.69 0.51 -7.30
C PRO A 1 -6.14 -0.73 -6.55
N GLN A 2 -6.61 -1.76 -7.26
CA GLN A 2 -7.07 -3.01 -6.67
C GLN A 2 -6.29 -4.18 -7.26
N GLY A 3 -5.80 -5.09 -6.41
CA GLY A 3 -5.05 -6.26 -6.87
C GLY A 3 -4.82 -7.31 -5.78
N VAL A 4 -4.55 -8.53 -6.23
CA VAL A 4 -4.19 -9.65 -5.34
C VAL A 4 -2.68 -9.58 -5.07
N VAL A 5 -2.29 -9.57 -3.80
CA VAL A 5 -0.89 -9.74 -3.39
C VAL A 5 -0.80 -11.09 -2.68
N GLY A 6 0.07 -11.97 -3.19
CA GLY A 6 0.28 -13.30 -2.60
C GLY A 6 0.97 -13.24 -1.23
N PRO A 7 0.98 -14.35 -0.48
CA PRO A 7 1.72 -14.45 0.78
C PRO A 7 3.21 -14.16 0.58
N ASN A 8 3.78 -13.37 1.50
CA ASN A 8 5.14 -12.82 1.41
C ASN A 8 5.45 -12.12 0.08
N GLY A 9 4.42 -11.69 -0.65
CA GLY A 9 4.53 -11.01 -1.92
C GLY A 9 4.48 -9.49 -1.78
N SER A 10 4.95 -8.81 -2.82
CA SER A 10 4.83 -7.36 -2.98
C SER A 10 4.24 -7.00 -4.33
N THR A 11 3.59 -5.85 -4.40
CA THR A 11 3.22 -5.21 -5.66
C THR A 11 3.61 -3.74 -5.63
N ASP A 12 4.08 -3.23 -6.75
CA ASP A 12 4.42 -1.82 -6.93
C ASP A 12 3.29 -1.12 -7.68
N VAL A 13 2.93 0.05 -7.21
CA VAL A 13 1.85 0.84 -7.79
C VAL A 13 2.37 2.25 -8.01
N VAL A 14 2.33 2.70 -9.27
CA VAL A 14 2.61 4.09 -9.61
C VAL A 14 1.51 4.98 -9.03
N ILE A 15 1.89 5.95 -8.21
CA ILE A 15 0.98 6.90 -7.56
C ILE A 15 1.16 8.30 -8.15
N ALA A 16 2.41 8.78 -8.24
CA ALA A 16 2.69 10.07 -8.83
C ALA A 16 2.32 10.10 -10.32
N GLY A 17 1.66 11.16 -10.77
CA GLY A 17 1.17 11.28 -12.14
C GLY A 17 -0.10 10.48 -12.43
N THR A 18 -0.74 9.87 -11.42
CA THR A 18 -2.03 9.18 -11.59
C THR A 18 -3.19 10.03 -11.08
N GLY A 19 -4.27 10.12 -11.88
CA GLY A 19 -5.42 10.95 -11.55
C GLY A 19 -5.02 12.42 -11.29
N SER A 20 -5.41 12.95 -10.14
CA SER A 20 -5.08 14.32 -9.72
C SER A 20 -3.73 14.45 -9.01
N VAL A 21 -2.97 13.36 -8.83
CA VAL A 21 -1.68 13.38 -8.14
C VAL A 21 -0.60 13.90 -9.10
N PRO A 22 0.11 14.99 -8.78
CA PRO A 22 1.20 15.50 -9.62
C PRO A 22 2.32 14.48 -9.81
N THR A 23 3.03 14.55 -10.94
CA THR A 23 4.22 13.70 -11.19
C THR A 23 5.36 13.96 -10.21
N GLY A 24 5.43 15.16 -9.62
CA GLY A 24 6.39 15.54 -8.58
C GLY A 24 5.92 15.26 -7.14
N ALA A 25 4.84 14.51 -6.92
CA ALA A 25 4.36 14.21 -5.56
C ALA A 25 5.41 13.42 -4.76
N LEU A 26 5.82 13.98 -3.62
CA LEU A 26 6.84 13.40 -2.73
C LEU A 26 6.26 12.31 -1.81
N ALA A 27 4.97 12.40 -1.49
CA ALA A 27 4.26 11.39 -0.71
C ALA A 27 2.76 11.43 -1.00
N SER A 28 2.06 10.38 -0.60
CA SER A 28 0.60 10.28 -0.68
C SER A 28 0.00 9.86 0.65
N LEU A 29 -1.13 10.45 1.00
CA LEU A 29 -2.01 9.96 2.06
C LEU A 29 -2.99 8.99 1.43
N GLN A 30 -3.02 7.77 1.95
CA GLN A 30 -3.77 6.67 1.38
C GLN A 30 -4.64 6.00 2.43
N ASN A 31 -5.80 5.52 2.02
CA ASN A 31 -6.53 4.48 2.73
C ASN A 31 -6.20 3.13 2.09
N VAL A 32 -5.60 2.22 2.86
CA VAL A 32 -5.19 0.89 2.40
C VAL A 32 -6.09 -0.15 3.05
N THR A 33 -6.91 -0.81 2.23
CA THR A 33 -7.90 -1.79 2.67
C THR A 33 -7.52 -3.18 2.20
N SER A 34 -7.32 -4.08 3.16
CA SER A 34 -7.22 -5.52 2.93
C SER A 34 -8.60 -6.14 2.88
N THR A 35 -8.83 -7.05 1.92
CA THR A 35 -10.07 -7.80 1.76
C THR A 35 -9.76 -9.23 1.32
N GLY A 36 -10.67 -10.17 1.60
CA GLY A 36 -10.53 -11.56 1.12
C GLY A 36 -9.29 -12.30 1.60
N ALA A 37 -8.62 -11.85 2.67
CA ALA A 37 -7.48 -12.55 3.24
C ALA A 37 -7.90 -13.93 3.77
N LEU A 38 -7.06 -14.95 3.55
CA LEU A 38 -7.33 -16.33 4.00
C LEU A 38 -6.70 -16.66 5.36
N ALA A 39 -5.80 -15.81 5.84
CA ALA A 39 -5.11 -15.94 7.13
C ALA A 39 -4.89 -14.57 7.76
N ALA A 40 -4.70 -14.55 9.09
CA ALA A 40 -4.27 -13.34 9.78
C ALA A 40 -2.84 -12.95 9.38
N GLY A 41 -2.53 -11.67 9.40
CA GLY A 41 -1.22 -11.13 9.02
C GLY A 41 -1.19 -9.62 9.06
N PHE A 42 -0.37 -9.03 8.19
CA PHE A 42 -0.20 -7.58 8.09
C PHE A 42 0.23 -7.16 6.69
N VAL A 43 0.14 -5.85 6.46
CA VAL A 43 0.61 -5.19 5.25
C VAL A 43 1.66 -4.15 5.64
N THR A 44 2.75 -4.09 4.88
CA THR A 44 3.76 -3.03 4.99
C THR A 44 3.74 -2.21 3.71
N VAL A 45 3.65 -0.90 3.84
CA VAL A 45 3.66 0.06 2.73
C VAL A 45 4.92 0.90 2.83
N HIS A 46 5.66 1.01 1.73
CA HIS A 46 6.91 1.76 1.71
C HIS A 46 7.24 2.30 0.30
N PRO A 47 8.18 3.24 0.18
CA PRO A 47 8.61 3.74 -1.12
C PRO A 47 9.21 2.61 -1.97
N THR A 48 8.93 2.62 -3.27
CA THR A 48 9.54 1.65 -4.19
C THR A 48 11.04 1.89 -4.29
N GLY A 49 11.84 0.82 -4.32
CA GLY A 49 13.29 0.88 -4.37
C GLY A 49 14.00 1.03 -3.02
N THR A 50 13.25 1.07 -1.90
CA THR A 50 13.82 0.99 -0.55
C THR A 50 13.67 -0.41 0.04
N ALA A 51 14.56 -0.79 0.95
CA ALA A 51 14.38 -2.02 1.73
C ALA A 51 13.07 -1.96 2.54
N ARG A 52 12.33 -3.07 2.55
CA ARG A 52 11.06 -3.18 3.28
C ARG A 52 11.28 -2.95 4.79
N PRO A 53 10.59 -2.01 5.42
CA PRO A 53 10.61 -1.87 6.88
C PRO A 53 10.07 -3.12 7.58
N LEU A 54 10.59 -3.43 8.77
CA LEU A 54 10.10 -4.54 9.59
C LEU A 54 8.75 -4.25 10.27
N VAL A 55 8.27 -3.00 10.19
CA VAL A 55 7.04 -2.56 10.83
C VAL A 55 5.83 -2.80 9.91
N ALA A 56 4.68 -3.09 10.51
CA ALA A 56 3.41 -3.13 9.80
C ALA A 56 2.86 -1.71 9.64
N SER A 57 2.28 -1.41 8.48
CA SER A 57 1.50 -0.19 8.24
C SER A 57 0.03 -0.39 8.61
N THR A 58 -0.50 -1.60 8.41
CA THR A 58 -1.85 -2.01 8.84
C THR A 58 -1.90 -3.50 9.13
N THR A 59 -2.85 -3.93 9.96
CA THR A 59 -3.03 -5.32 10.39
C THR A 59 -4.22 -5.97 9.69
N VAL A 60 -4.09 -7.29 9.48
CA VAL A 60 -5.16 -8.17 9.00
C VAL A 60 -5.42 -9.18 10.12
N PRO A 61 -6.21 -8.84 11.14
CA PRO A 61 -6.26 -9.61 12.38
C PRO A 61 -6.99 -10.95 12.24
N GLN A 62 -7.85 -11.11 11.23
CA GLN A 62 -8.63 -12.32 11.03
C GLN A 62 -8.99 -12.52 9.54
N PRO A 63 -9.15 -13.79 9.09
CA PRO A 63 -9.55 -14.10 7.73
C PRO A 63 -10.91 -13.50 7.35
N SER A 64 -11.10 -13.26 6.05
CA SER A 64 -12.37 -12.90 5.41
C SER A 64 -13.03 -11.61 5.90
N VAL A 65 -12.35 -10.80 6.71
CA VAL A 65 -12.90 -9.52 7.18
C VAL A 65 -12.08 -8.36 6.63
N ALA A 66 -12.77 -7.44 5.97
CA ALA A 66 -12.16 -6.24 5.44
C ALA A 66 -11.58 -5.36 6.56
N ARG A 67 -10.37 -4.85 6.34
CA ARG A 67 -9.69 -3.91 7.25
C ARG A 67 -8.96 -2.84 6.49
N GLY A 68 -9.35 -1.59 6.74
CA GLY A 68 -8.71 -0.38 6.25
C GLY A 68 -7.79 0.24 7.29
N GLY A 69 -6.75 0.92 6.83
CA GLY A 69 -5.90 1.79 7.65
C GLY A 69 -5.38 2.96 6.83
N SER A 70 -5.25 4.13 7.48
CA SER A 70 -4.66 5.32 6.86
C SER A 70 -3.14 5.26 6.93
N VAL A 71 -2.49 5.47 5.79
CA VAL A 71 -1.03 5.39 5.63
C VAL A 71 -0.54 6.61 4.86
N ILE A 72 0.50 7.27 5.36
CA ILE A 72 1.28 8.22 4.56
C ILE A 72 2.47 7.44 3.99
N ALA A 73 2.54 7.36 2.67
CA ALA A 73 3.59 6.65 1.95
C ALA A 73 4.39 7.61 1.08
N PRO A 74 5.71 7.77 1.33
CA PRO A 74 6.56 8.51 0.42
C PRO A 74 6.65 7.80 -0.93
N THR A 75 6.77 8.59 -1.97
CA THR A 75 6.92 8.13 -3.34
C THR A 75 8.35 7.66 -3.57
N GLY A 76 8.53 6.46 -4.12
CA GLY A 76 9.84 5.91 -4.45
C GLY A 76 10.20 6.02 -5.93
N VAL A 77 11.04 5.09 -6.39
CA VAL A 77 11.48 5.00 -7.79
C VAL A 77 10.28 5.00 -8.74
N GLY A 78 10.35 5.81 -9.79
CA GLY A 78 9.33 5.86 -10.84
C GLY A 78 7.97 6.42 -10.37
N GLY A 79 7.91 7.10 -9.24
CA GLY A 79 6.63 7.64 -8.75
C GLY A 79 5.78 6.62 -7.99
N ALA A 80 6.36 5.48 -7.58
CA ALA A 80 5.61 4.32 -7.09
C ALA A 80 5.75 4.03 -5.60
N VAL A 81 4.76 3.34 -5.06
CA VAL A 81 4.73 2.81 -3.69
C VAL A 81 4.60 1.28 -3.75
N THR A 82 5.36 0.59 -2.90
CA THR A 82 5.34 -0.87 -2.76
C THR A 82 4.44 -1.29 -1.60
N TYR A 83 3.60 -2.29 -1.83
CA TYR A 83 2.72 -2.90 -0.83
C TYR A 83 3.08 -4.36 -0.66
N TYR A 84 3.58 -4.70 0.52
CA TYR A 84 3.90 -6.06 0.90
C TYR A 84 2.76 -6.68 1.71
N SER A 85 2.41 -7.94 1.42
CA SER A 85 1.48 -8.72 2.23
C SER A 85 2.17 -9.92 2.85
N ASN A 86 2.07 -10.08 4.18
CA ASN A 86 2.62 -11.25 4.85
C ASN A 86 1.80 -12.52 4.58
N ALA A 87 0.48 -12.45 4.73
CA ALA A 87 -0.41 -13.61 4.65
C ALA A 87 -1.13 -13.75 3.29
N GLY A 88 -0.95 -12.77 2.39
CA GLY A 88 -1.68 -12.68 1.14
C GLY A 88 -3.07 -12.09 1.34
N THR A 89 -3.46 -11.14 0.49
CA THR A 89 -4.75 -10.46 0.56
C THR A 89 -5.05 -9.73 -0.75
N HIS A 90 -6.32 -9.38 -0.97
CA HIS A 90 -6.68 -8.38 -1.97
C HIS A 90 -6.52 -7.01 -1.34
N LEU A 91 -5.71 -6.15 -1.95
CA LEU A 91 -5.54 -4.78 -1.52
C LEU A 91 -6.36 -3.85 -2.40
N VAL A 92 -7.08 -2.92 -1.75
CA VAL A 92 -7.68 -1.74 -2.35
C VAL A 92 -6.96 -0.53 -1.76
N VAL A 93 -6.43 0.31 -2.62
CA VAL A 93 -5.71 1.52 -2.23
C VAL A 93 -6.40 2.73 -2.82
N ASP A 94 -6.81 3.64 -1.95
CA ASP A 94 -7.44 4.90 -2.29
C ASP A 94 -6.52 6.05 -1.89
N VAL A 95 -6.17 6.93 -2.83
CA VAL A 95 -5.37 8.12 -2.54
C VAL A 95 -6.31 9.24 -2.11
N VAL A 96 -6.18 9.69 -0.87
CA VAL A 96 -7.02 10.72 -0.25
C VAL A 96 -6.38 12.11 -0.37
N GLY A 97 -5.05 12.15 -0.49
CA GLY A 97 -4.30 13.38 -0.68
C GLY A 97 -2.85 13.12 -1.05
N TYR A 98 -2.12 14.19 -1.36
CA TYR A 98 -0.71 14.12 -1.70
C TYR A 98 0.06 15.28 -1.07
N TYR A 99 1.37 15.07 -0.95
CA TYR A 99 2.34 16.08 -0.54
C TYR A 99 3.22 16.38 -1.76
N ALA A 100 3.28 17.66 -2.14
CA ALA A 100 4.11 18.16 -3.24
C ALA A 100 4.97 19.33 -2.73
N GLY A 101 6.11 19.56 -3.38
CA GLY A 101 7.04 20.65 -3.09
C GLY A 101 7.41 21.41 -4.36
#